data_AF-A0A969ZLB7-F1
#
_entry.id   AF-A0A969ZLB7-F1
#
_cell.length_a   1.000
_cell.length_b   1.000
_cell.length_c   1.000
_cell.angle_alpha   90.00
_cell.angle_beta   90.00
_cell.angle_gamma   90.00
#
_symmetry.space_group_name_H-M   'P 1'
#
loop_
_entity.id
_entity.type
_entity.pdbx_description
1 polymer ?
#
loop_
_entity_poly.entity_id
_entity_poly.type
_entity_poly.pdbx_seq_one_letter_code
_entity_poly.pdbx_strand_id
1 'polypeptide(L)'
;MKKKWLMVCMCGLLAISSGKVCLGAEIVTAEKGGQELLDIPDTNSEGVVVVDMATGYTIYEKNIYTSYYPASITKIMTATLTLENCQMDEVVTFSHDAVFTIEPGSCSAYADEGEQLTVEQCLYGLMLISGNDLANGLAEHIAGSMNNFAILMNTKARSLGCINTHFVNAHGLHDDEHYTCAYDMALIGKNAYKNFEMYRELIHTPRYIVPPTNKQPETRYWTNSNRMIIDYEKFYYEDCVGGKTGYTSDAGGTLVSYARINGRIIMCVTLKAHNATGAYEDNTGIFDFVKENADEAYFTKLETIYEENKESLAANEETTTAESNLSEGDNNFQAGSSSNKNEKISFGNIAIKVIILLVTIALIYYIYRRICLYHRKLERRKRRMALKQKRLEEEKKYRNEE
;
A
#
# COMPACT_ATOMS: atom_id res chain seq x y z
N MET A 1 23.78 11.09 23.13
CA MET A 1 23.65 12.11 22.06
C MET A 1 24.94 12.19 21.27
N LYS A 2 24.87 12.34 19.94
CA LYS A 2 25.96 12.22 18.93
C LYS A 2 26.42 10.80 18.58
N LYS A 3 25.60 10.03 17.86
CA LYS A 3 26.04 8.93 16.95
C LYS A 3 24.95 8.34 16.03
N LYS A 4 23.82 9.03 15.81
CA LYS A 4 22.70 8.53 14.96
C LYS A 4 22.42 9.34 13.68
N TRP A 5 23.22 10.36 13.36
CA TRP A 5 22.92 11.31 12.26
C TRP A 5 23.72 11.10 10.96
N LEU A 6 24.34 9.93 10.76
CA LEU A 6 25.10 9.64 9.52
C LEU A 6 24.54 8.45 8.70
N MET A 7 23.37 7.92 9.06
CA MET A 7 22.77 6.75 8.40
C MET A 7 21.44 7.06 7.67
N VAL A 8 21.12 8.34 7.46
CA VAL A 8 19.88 8.77 6.77
C VAL A 8 20.13 9.30 5.35
N CYS A 9 21.38 9.56 4.95
CA CYS A 9 21.69 10.09 3.60
C CYS A 9 22.35 9.09 2.63
N MET A 10 22.43 7.80 2.96
CA MET A 10 23.04 6.78 2.08
C MET A 10 22.12 5.62 1.67
N CYS A 11 20.85 5.65 2.07
CA CYS A 11 19.84 4.67 1.62
C CYS A 11 19.01 5.16 0.42
N GLY A 12 19.18 6.41 -0.03
CA GLY A 12 18.40 7.00 -1.13
C GLY A 12 18.94 6.75 -2.54
N LEU A 13 20.05 6.03 -2.73
CA LEU A 13 20.70 5.86 -4.03
C LEU A 13 21.16 4.43 -4.36
N LEU A 14 20.76 3.44 -3.56
CA LEU A 14 21.07 2.02 -3.78
C LEU A 14 19.83 1.11 -3.63
N ALA A 15 18.69 1.58 -4.13
CA ALA A 15 17.49 0.78 -4.37
C ALA A 15 17.21 0.58 -5.88
N ILE A 16 18.25 0.63 -6.73
CA ILE A 16 18.18 0.24 -8.15
C ILE A 16 19.06 -0.99 -8.33
N SER A 17 18.70 -2.10 -7.69
CA SER A 17 19.13 -3.41 -8.15
C SER A 17 18.11 -4.44 -7.68
N SER A 18 17.47 -5.08 -8.67
CA SER A 18 16.40 -6.08 -8.57
C SER A 18 15.08 -5.60 -7.96
N GLY A 19 14.55 -4.48 -8.46
CA GLY A 19 13.09 -4.36 -8.54
C GLY A 19 12.62 -5.43 -9.52
N LYS A 20 12.09 -6.55 -9.01
CA LYS A 20 11.08 -7.26 -9.80
C LYS A 20 9.94 -6.26 -9.95
N VAL A 21 9.85 -5.59 -11.10
CA VAL A 21 8.58 -5.02 -11.53
C VAL A 21 7.60 -6.20 -11.46
N CYS A 22 6.53 -6.06 -10.68
CA CYS A 22 5.47 -7.05 -10.69
C CYS A 22 4.85 -7.01 -12.08
N LEU A 23 5.27 -7.92 -12.97
CA LEU A 23 4.52 -8.28 -14.18
C LEU A 23 3.08 -8.57 -13.73
N GLY A 24 2.15 -7.66 -14.00
CA GLY A 24 0.75 -7.79 -13.59
C GLY A 24 0.14 -6.60 -12.85
N ALA A 25 0.85 -5.47 -12.74
CA ALA A 25 0.30 -4.24 -12.17
C ALA A 25 -0.69 -3.54 -13.11
N GLU A 26 -0.59 -3.72 -14.43
CA GLU A 26 -1.39 -2.91 -15.36
C GLU A 26 -2.91 -3.13 -15.23
N ILE A 27 -3.66 -2.02 -15.13
CA ILE A 27 -5.08 -1.97 -15.42
C ILE A 27 -5.22 -1.70 -16.92
N VAL A 28 -5.79 -2.65 -17.65
CA VAL A 28 -5.94 -2.59 -19.11
C VAL A 28 -7.30 -2.00 -19.42
N THR A 29 -7.31 -0.75 -19.88
CA THR A 29 -8.54 -0.04 -20.26
C THR A 29 -9.11 -0.54 -21.57
N ALA A 30 -10.38 -0.24 -21.86
CA ALA A 30 -11.01 -0.64 -23.12
C ALA A 30 -10.26 -0.08 -24.35
N GLU A 31 -9.76 1.15 -24.25
CA GLU A 31 -8.96 1.77 -25.31
C GLU A 31 -7.68 0.98 -25.61
N LYS A 32 -7.02 0.45 -24.57
CA LYS A 32 -5.76 -0.29 -24.70
C LYS A 32 -5.98 -1.77 -25.05
N GLY A 33 -6.99 -2.42 -24.46
CA GLY A 33 -7.20 -3.85 -24.56
C GLY A 33 -8.20 -4.27 -25.63
N GLY A 34 -8.99 -3.34 -26.19
CA GLY A 34 -9.98 -3.61 -27.23
C GLY A 34 -11.17 -4.47 -26.77
N GLN A 35 -11.30 -4.72 -25.47
CA GLN A 35 -12.45 -5.43 -24.91
C GLN A 35 -13.71 -4.57 -24.92
N GLU A 36 -14.86 -5.23 -25.00
CA GLU A 36 -16.16 -4.59 -24.86
C GLU A 36 -16.46 -4.35 -23.38
N LEU A 37 -16.91 -3.14 -23.05
CA LEU A 37 -17.37 -2.79 -21.71
C LEU A 37 -18.84 -3.17 -21.54
N LEU A 38 -19.22 -3.53 -20.32
CA LEU A 38 -20.63 -3.67 -19.97
C LEU A 38 -21.29 -2.29 -19.86
N ASP A 39 -22.52 -2.17 -20.35
CA ASP A 39 -23.34 -0.96 -20.24
C ASP A 39 -24.03 -0.92 -18.88
N ILE A 40 -23.25 -0.65 -17.83
CA ILE A 40 -23.75 -0.56 -16.46
C ILE A 40 -24.66 0.68 -16.33
N PRO A 41 -25.84 0.56 -15.69
CA PRO A 41 -26.73 1.69 -15.44
C PRO A 41 -26.07 2.84 -14.69
N ASP A 42 -26.68 4.02 -14.78
CA ASP A 42 -26.19 5.23 -14.12
C ASP A 42 -25.88 5.02 -12.62
N THR A 43 -24.69 5.47 -12.24
CA THR A 43 -24.15 5.37 -10.87
C THR A 43 -24.25 6.70 -10.13
N ASN A 44 -24.38 6.63 -8.81
CA ASN A 44 -24.30 7.79 -7.91
C ASN A 44 -22.91 8.44 -7.90
N SER A 45 -21.88 7.66 -8.22
CA SER A 45 -20.47 8.07 -8.26
C SER A 45 -20.11 8.73 -9.59
N GLU A 46 -19.27 9.77 -9.53
CA GLU A 46 -18.79 10.47 -10.73
C GLU A 46 -17.63 9.72 -11.40
N GLY A 47 -16.75 9.07 -10.62
CA GLY A 47 -15.66 8.24 -11.11
C GLY A 47 -15.86 6.77 -10.74
N VAL A 48 -15.82 5.86 -11.71
CA VAL A 48 -16.02 4.43 -11.50
C VAL A 48 -15.11 3.60 -12.40
N VAL A 49 -14.46 2.58 -11.84
CA VAL A 49 -13.82 1.52 -12.64
C VAL A 49 -14.10 0.15 -12.04
N VAL A 50 -14.42 -0.81 -12.89
CA VAL A 50 -14.66 -2.21 -12.53
C VAL A 50 -13.65 -3.07 -13.26
N VAL A 51 -12.96 -3.97 -12.56
CA VAL A 51 -11.79 -4.68 -13.07
C VAL A 51 -11.88 -6.17 -12.75
N ASP A 52 -11.63 -7.03 -13.74
CA ASP A 52 -11.31 -8.44 -13.49
C ASP A 52 -9.89 -8.55 -12.93
N MET A 53 -9.75 -8.97 -11.68
CA MET A 53 -8.45 -8.98 -11.00
C MET A 53 -7.48 -10.01 -11.57
N ALA A 54 -7.98 -11.06 -12.22
CA ALA A 54 -7.13 -12.07 -12.83
C ALA A 54 -6.34 -11.47 -14.00
N THR A 55 -7.05 -10.89 -14.99
CA THR A 55 -6.46 -10.33 -16.22
C THR A 55 -6.01 -8.87 -16.07
N GLY A 56 -6.64 -8.10 -15.18
CA GLY A 56 -6.46 -6.64 -15.10
C GLY A 56 -7.31 -5.84 -16.08
N TYR A 57 -8.14 -6.49 -16.89
CA TYR A 57 -9.00 -5.83 -17.87
C TYR A 57 -10.17 -5.14 -17.17
N THR A 58 -10.48 -3.94 -17.64
CA THR A 58 -11.68 -3.22 -17.22
C THR A 58 -12.93 -3.85 -17.82
N ILE A 59 -13.95 -3.95 -16.98
CA ILE A 59 -15.31 -4.43 -17.30
C ILE A 59 -16.23 -3.21 -17.51
N TYR A 60 -15.98 -2.13 -16.78
CA TYR A 60 -16.70 -0.87 -16.89
C TYR A 60 -15.80 0.31 -16.49
N GLU A 61 -16.02 1.45 -17.13
CA GLU A 61 -15.24 2.68 -16.96
C GLU A 61 -16.16 3.91 -17.00
N LYS A 62 -16.00 4.82 -16.04
CA LYS A 62 -16.64 6.13 -16.01
C LYS A 62 -15.66 7.15 -15.43
N ASN A 63 -15.25 8.14 -16.23
CA ASN A 63 -14.36 9.24 -15.81
C ASN A 63 -13.11 8.75 -15.05
N ILE A 64 -12.48 7.66 -15.50
CA ILE A 64 -11.50 6.92 -14.70
C ILE A 64 -10.20 7.70 -14.42
N TYR A 65 -9.92 8.71 -15.24
CA TYR A 65 -8.74 9.58 -15.13
C TYR A 65 -9.03 10.93 -14.48
N THR A 66 -10.29 11.25 -14.17
CA THR A 66 -10.65 12.51 -13.50
C THR A 66 -10.14 12.52 -12.06
N SER A 67 -9.60 13.67 -11.62
CA SER A 67 -9.11 13.85 -10.24
C SER A 67 -10.27 13.97 -9.26
N TYR A 68 -10.21 13.21 -8.18
CA TYR A 68 -11.13 13.28 -7.04
C TYR A 68 -10.34 13.17 -5.73
N TYR A 69 -10.94 13.59 -4.62
CA TYR A 69 -10.36 13.38 -3.30
C TYR A 69 -10.62 11.93 -2.84
N PRO A 70 -9.60 11.19 -2.36
CA PRO A 70 -9.73 9.77 -2.01
C PRO A 70 -10.46 9.53 -0.68
N ALA A 71 -10.47 10.51 0.23
CA ALA A 71 -10.79 10.25 1.64
C ALA A 71 -10.02 9.02 2.18
N SER A 72 -10.63 8.22 3.06
CA SER A 72 -9.95 7.11 3.74
C SER A 72 -9.51 5.93 2.86
N ILE A 73 -9.86 5.86 1.56
CA ILE A 73 -9.29 4.80 0.71
C ILE A 73 -7.77 5.01 0.49
N THR A 74 -7.24 6.20 0.81
CA THR A 74 -5.79 6.46 0.97
C THR A 74 -5.10 5.42 1.85
N LYS A 75 -5.78 4.90 2.86
CA LYS A 75 -5.21 3.93 3.80
C LYS A 75 -4.84 2.59 3.15
N ILE A 76 -5.32 2.30 1.94
CA ILE A 76 -4.84 1.16 1.14
C ILE A 76 -3.34 1.32 0.81
N MET A 77 -2.91 2.52 0.43
CA MET A 77 -1.50 2.83 0.20
C MET A 77 -0.69 2.73 1.50
N THR A 78 -1.24 3.24 2.60
CA THR A 78 -0.59 3.16 3.93
C THR A 78 -0.42 1.72 4.40
N ALA A 79 -1.45 0.88 4.24
CA ALA A 79 -1.38 -0.54 4.54
C ALA A 79 -0.34 -1.25 3.65
N THR A 80 -0.33 -0.95 2.35
CA THR A 80 0.64 -1.49 1.38
C THR A 80 2.07 -1.22 1.83
N LEU A 81 2.41 0.05 2.10
CA LEU A 81 3.74 0.42 2.55
C LEU A 81 4.11 -0.19 3.90
N THR A 82 3.14 -0.33 4.81
CA THR A 82 3.37 -1.00 6.10
C THR A 82 3.73 -2.47 5.89
N LEU A 83 2.99 -3.17 5.03
CA LEU A 83 3.22 -4.58 4.71
C LEU A 83 4.54 -4.83 3.97
N GLU A 84 5.06 -3.83 3.26
CA GLU A 84 6.36 -3.88 2.60
C GLU A 84 7.55 -3.63 3.53
N ASN A 85 7.36 -2.78 4.56
CA ASN A 85 8.47 -2.22 5.32
C ASN A 85 8.55 -2.70 6.78
N CYS A 86 7.52 -3.37 7.30
CA CYS A 86 7.45 -3.75 8.71
C CYS A 86 7.24 -5.26 8.90
N GLN A 87 7.70 -5.78 10.03
CA GLN A 87 7.24 -7.05 10.58
C GLN A 87 6.03 -6.83 11.50
N MET A 88 5.13 -7.81 11.54
CA MET A 88 3.86 -7.71 12.27
C MET A 88 4.03 -7.54 13.79
N ASP A 89 5.12 -8.06 14.36
CA ASP A 89 5.44 -8.01 15.79
C ASP A 89 6.25 -6.77 16.21
N GLU A 90 6.60 -5.89 15.27
CA GLU A 90 7.20 -4.59 15.59
C GLU A 90 6.22 -3.73 16.38
N VAL A 91 6.76 -2.93 17.30
CA VAL A 91 5.97 -2.06 18.17
C VAL A 91 6.01 -0.64 17.63
N VAL A 92 4.82 -0.11 17.33
CA VAL A 92 4.58 1.30 17.03
C VAL A 92 4.34 2.03 18.35
N THR A 93 5.10 3.09 18.60
CA THR A 93 4.88 3.98 19.76
C THR A 93 4.31 5.29 19.28
N PHE A 94 3.11 5.65 19.76
CA PHE A 94 2.41 6.85 19.30
C PHE A 94 3.04 8.11 19.87
N SER A 95 3.45 9.02 18.99
CA SER A 95 3.93 10.34 19.38
C SER A 95 2.78 11.27 19.75
N HIS A 96 3.10 12.45 20.30
CA HIS A 96 2.13 13.52 20.49
C HIS A 96 1.47 13.90 19.16
N ASP A 97 2.28 14.10 18.12
CA ASP A 97 1.79 14.56 16.82
C ASP A 97 0.90 13.50 16.15
N ALA A 98 1.26 12.22 16.26
CA ALA A 98 0.44 11.14 15.71
C ALA A 98 -0.99 11.14 16.26
N VAL A 99 -1.16 11.47 17.54
CA VAL A 99 -2.45 11.47 18.24
C VAL A 99 -3.21 12.79 18.10
N PHE A 100 -2.52 13.93 18.18
CA PHE A 100 -3.17 15.24 18.35
C PHE A 100 -3.22 16.11 17.09
N THR A 101 -2.64 15.67 15.96
CA THR A 101 -2.74 16.40 14.67
C THR A 101 -3.91 15.96 13.79
N ILE A 102 -4.68 14.95 14.21
CA ILE A 102 -5.89 14.53 13.49
C ILE A 102 -7.08 15.45 13.82
N GLU A 103 -7.97 15.66 12.85
CA GLU A 103 -9.13 16.51 13.03
C GLU A 103 -10.11 15.93 14.08
N PRO A 104 -10.61 16.74 15.04
CA PRO A 104 -11.62 16.30 16.00
C PRO A 104 -12.87 15.74 15.31
N GLY A 105 -13.34 14.58 15.78
CA GLY A 105 -14.52 13.91 15.21
C GLY A 105 -14.23 13.06 13.97
N SER A 106 -12.99 13.06 13.47
CA SER A 106 -12.54 12.10 12.45
C SER A 106 -12.35 10.69 13.02
N CYS A 107 -12.26 9.69 12.14
CA CYS A 107 -12.05 8.30 12.54
C CYS A 107 -10.73 8.15 13.33
N SER A 108 -10.82 7.54 14.51
CA SER A 108 -9.68 7.40 15.43
C SER A 108 -9.78 6.07 16.18
N ALA A 109 -8.62 5.47 16.47
CA ALA A 109 -8.50 4.36 17.41
C ALA A 109 -8.46 4.83 18.87
N TYR A 110 -8.44 6.15 19.07
CA TYR A 110 -8.26 6.82 20.35
C TYR A 110 -6.98 6.34 21.03
N ALA A 111 -5.89 6.26 20.27
CA ALA A 111 -4.58 5.94 20.83
C ALA A 111 -4.10 7.06 21.77
N ASP A 112 -3.44 6.69 22.87
CA ASP A 112 -2.82 7.67 23.77
C ASP A 112 -1.38 7.99 23.36
N GLU A 113 -0.92 9.20 23.71
CA GLU A 113 0.50 9.54 23.59
C GLU A 113 1.37 8.55 24.41
N GLY A 114 2.34 7.94 23.72
CA GLY A 114 3.22 6.92 24.25
C GLY A 114 2.58 5.54 24.40
N GLU A 115 1.36 5.33 23.90
CA GLU A 115 0.79 3.99 23.75
C GLU A 115 1.63 3.16 22.79
N GLN A 116 1.67 1.85 23.02
CA GLN A 116 2.37 0.88 22.22
C GLN A 116 1.39 -0.16 21.68
N LEU A 117 1.35 -0.29 20.35
CA LEU A 117 0.61 -1.33 19.63
C LEU A 117 1.56 -2.05 18.69
N THR A 118 1.28 -3.31 18.39
CA THR A 118 2.01 -4.01 17.33
C THR A 118 1.59 -3.48 15.95
N VAL A 119 2.45 -3.63 14.95
CA VAL A 119 2.11 -3.30 13.55
C VAL A 119 0.85 -4.03 13.09
N GLU A 120 0.69 -5.29 13.48
CA GLU A 120 -0.54 -6.06 13.22
C GLU A 120 -1.78 -5.38 13.80
N GLN A 121 -1.75 -4.98 15.08
CA GLN A 121 -2.84 -4.25 15.71
C GLN A 121 -3.12 -2.94 14.96
N CYS A 122 -2.08 -2.16 14.66
CA CYS A 122 -2.23 -0.92 13.90
C CYS A 122 -2.88 -1.15 12.53
N LEU A 123 -2.52 -2.22 11.82
CA LEU A 123 -3.11 -2.57 10.53
C LEU A 123 -4.59 -2.96 10.65
N TYR A 124 -4.99 -3.73 11.66
CA TYR A 124 -6.40 -4.02 11.91
C TYR A 124 -7.19 -2.74 12.19
N GLY A 125 -6.70 -1.87 13.08
CA GLY A 125 -7.40 -0.62 13.36
C GLY A 125 -7.43 0.33 12.17
N LEU A 126 -6.35 0.39 11.38
CA LEU A 126 -6.25 1.19 10.15
C LEU A 126 -7.34 0.77 9.14
N MET A 127 -7.55 -0.54 8.96
CA MET A 127 -8.48 -1.04 7.94
C MET A 127 -9.92 -1.15 8.44
N LEU A 128 -10.16 -1.58 9.69
CA LEU A 128 -11.51 -1.80 10.22
C LEU A 128 -12.19 -0.48 10.61
N ILE A 129 -11.58 0.28 11.51
CA ILE A 129 -12.18 1.51 12.06
C ILE A 129 -11.63 2.79 11.40
N SER A 130 -10.77 2.65 10.40
CA SER A 130 -10.21 3.77 9.65
C SER A 130 -9.40 4.74 10.53
N GLY A 131 -8.73 4.26 11.59
CA GLY A 131 -8.04 5.10 12.57
C GLY A 131 -6.96 5.99 11.95
N ASN A 132 -7.12 7.31 12.06
CA ASN A 132 -6.20 8.31 11.51
C ASN A 132 -4.91 8.41 12.34
N ASP A 133 -5.03 8.30 13.67
CA ASP A 133 -3.93 8.18 14.62
C ASP A 133 -3.04 6.98 14.32
N LEU A 134 -3.64 5.83 13.97
CA LEU A 134 -2.91 4.64 13.54
C LEU A 134 -2.13 4.87 12.24
N ALA A 135 -2.73 5.58 11.27
CA ALA A 135 -2.05 5.92 10.03
C ALA A 135 -0.83 6.82 10.28
N ASN A 136 -0.96 7.83 11.16
CA ASN A 136 0.15 8.71 11.53
C ASN A 136 1.25 7.94 12.28
N GLY A 137 0.89 7.11 13.26
CA GLY A 137 1.85 6.29 14.00
C GLY A 137 2.63 5.34 13.09
N LEU A 138 1.95 4.69 12.14
CA LEU A 138 2.61 3.85 11.12
C LEU A 138 3.52 4.67 10.20
N ALA A 139 3.08 5.85 9.78
CA ALA A 139 3.88 6.75 8.95
C ALA A 139 5.19 7.17 9.62
N GLU A 140 5.11 7.57 10.89
CA GLU A 140 6.29 7.90 11.70
C GLU A 140 7.19 6.68 11.93
N HIS A 141 6.61 5.52 12.21
CA HIS A 141 7.38 4.28 12.42
C HIS A 141 8.19 3.89 11.17
N ILE A 142 7.59 4.01 9.99
CA ILE A 142 8.21 3.62 8.71
C ILE A 142 9.23 4.65 8.22
N ALA A 143 8.86 5.94 8.23
CA ALA A 143 9.61 6.99 7.52
C ALA A 143 10.25 8.03 8.46
N GLY A 144 10.08 7.88 9.77
CA GLY A 144 10.55 8.80 10.81
C GLY A 144 9.75 10.11 10.92
N SER A 145 8.88 10.41 9.95
CA SER A 145 7.94 11.53 9.97
C SER A 145 6.81 11.31 8.96
N MET A 146 5.67 11.95 9.19
CA MET A 146 4.52 11.92 8.27
C MET A 146 4.87 12.50 6.89
N ASN A 147 5.67 13.56 6.82
CA ASN A 147 6.10 14.17 5.54
C ASN A 147 6.96 13.21 4.71
N ASN A 148 7.93 12.54 5.34
CA ASN A 148 8.74 11.53 4.63
C ASN A 148 7.88 10.35 4.18
N PHE A 149 6.84 10.01 4.94
CA PHE A 149 5.91 8.96 4.54
C PHE A 149 5.09 9.37 3.33
N ALA A 150 4.61 10.62 3.24
CA ALA A 150 3.93 11.12 2.04
C ALA A 150 4.84 11.06 0.79
N ILE A 151 6.13 11.39 0.93
CA ILE A 151 7.13 11.21 -0.15
C ILE A 151 7.21 9.73 -0.58
N LEU A 152 7.23 8.81 0.40
CA LEU A 152 7.26 7.37 0.13
C LEU A 152 5.97 6.89 -0.56
N MET A 153 4.80 7.38 -0.15
CA MET A 153 3.50 7.09 -0.79
C MET A 153 3.50 7.53 -2.25
N ASN A 154 3.97 8.74 -2.56
CA ASN A 154 4.03 9.24 -3.93
C ASN A 154 5.08 8.50 -4.78
N THR A 155 6.20 8.10 -4.17
CA THR A 155 7.20 7.26 -4.85
C THR A 155 6.61 5.89 -5.20
N LYS A 156 5.86 5.29 -4.27
CA LYS A 156 5.15 4.04 -4.51
C LYS A 156 4.08 4.19 -5.59
N ALA A 157 3.25 5.24 -5.54
CA ALA A 157 2.24 5.52 -6.55
C ALA A 157 2.86 5.59 -7.95
N ARG A 158 3.94 6.37 -8.14
CA ARG A 158 4.67 6.42 -9.42
C ARG A 158 5.19 5.05 -9.85
N SER A 159 5.76 4.26 -8.92
CA SER A 159 6.27 2.92 -9.22
C SER A 159 5.17 1.92 -9.64
N LEU A 160 3.92 2.17 -9.26
CA LEU A 160 2.76 1.39 -9.68
C LEU A 160 2.18 1.84 -11.01
N GLY A 161 2.69 2.93 -11.60
CA GLY A 161 2.16 3.52 -12.82
C GLY A 161 0.97 4.46 -12.59
N CYS A 162 0.74 4.92 -11.36
CA CYS A 162 -0.26 5.95 -11.10
C CYS A 162 0.08 7.24 -11.84
N ILE A 163 -0.90 7.83 -12.53
CA ILE A 163 -0.70 8.97 -13.42
C ILE A 163 -1.36 10.27 -12.93
N ASN A 164 -2.30 10.17 -11.98
CA ASN A 164 -3.10 11.27 -11.48
C ASN A 164 -3.40 11.09 -9.98
N THR A 165 -2.34 10.95 -9.19
CA THR A 165 -2.40 10.78 -7.73
C THR A 165 -1.31 11.58 -7.03
N HIS A 166 -1.69 12.26 -5.96
CA HIS A 166 -0.77 12.91 -5.02
C HIS A 166 -1.26 12.72 -3.58
N PHE A 167 -0.41 12.15 -2.73
CA PHE A 167 -0.65 11.96 -1.31
C PHE A 167 0.14 12.99 -0.48
N VAL A 168 -0.52 13.59 0.51
CA VAL A 168 0.08 14.59 1.43
C VAL A 168 0.06 14.10 2.88
N ASN A 169 -0.81 13.13 3.19
CA ASN A 169 -0.95 12.51 4.50
C ASN A 169 -1.29 11.01 4.36
N ALA A 170 -1.12 10.26 5.45
CA ALA A 170 -1.28 8.80 5.47
C ALA A 170 -2.72 8.31 5.67
N HIS A 171 -3.63 9.22 6.07
CA HIS A 171 -4.98 8.84 6.50
C HIS A 171 -6.08 9.21 5.49
N GLY A 172 -5.85 10.19 4.62
CA GLY A 172 -6.83 10.72 3.68
C GLY A 172 -7.80 11.72 4.28
N LEU A 173 -7.38 12.52 5.27
CA LEU A 173 -8.16 13.72 5.61
C LEU A 173 -7.94 14.74 4.49
N HIS A 174 -8.91 15.63 4.33
CA HIS A 174 -8.97 16.52 3.19
C HIS A 174 -7.80 17.52 3.17
N ASP A 175 -7.26 17.68 1.98
CA ASP A 175 -6.29 18.69 1.57
C ASP A 175 -6.44 18.80 0.04
N ASP A 176 -6.36 20.01 -0.51
CA ASP A 176 -6.57 20.25 -1.94
C ASP A 176 -5.50 19.58 -2.82
N GLU A 177 -4.30 19.38 -2.30
CA GLU A 177 -3.24 18.65 -2.99
C GLU A 177 -3.37 17.13 -2.77
N HIS A 178 -4.37 16.64 -2.04
CA HIS A 178 -4.58 15.21 -1.78
C HIS A 178 -5.61 14.58 -2.71
N TYR A 179 -5.19 14.17 -3.91
CA TYR A 179 -6.09 13.65 -4.94
C TYR A 179 -5.63 12.32 -5.53
N THR A 180 -6.57 11.64 -6.19
CA THR A 180 -6.37 10.41 -6.95
C THR A 180 -7.36 10.35 -8.12
N CYS A 181 -7.36 9.27 -8.89
CA CYS A 181 -8.40 8.95 -9.85
C CYS A 181 -8.82 7.47 -9.73
N ALA A 182 -9.90 7.07 -10.39
CA ALA A 182 -10.42 5.71 -10.25
C ALA A 182 -9.42 4.67 -10.79
N TYR A 183 -8.75 5.00 -11.89
CA TYR A 183 -7.69 4.18 -12.48
C TYR A 183 -6.52 3.94 -11.52
N ASP A 184 -6.02 5.00 -10.89
CA ASP A 184 -4.89 4.90 -9.97
C ASP A 184 -5.25 4.13 -8.69
N MET A 185 -6.44 4.33 -8.16
CA MET A 185 -6.91 3.54 -7.02
C MET A 185 -7.11 2.07 -7.37
N ALA A 186 -7.46 1.75 -8.62
CA ALA A 186 -7.48 0.37 -9.09
C ALA A 186 -6.06 -0.23 -9.16
N LEU A 187 -5.05 0.51 -9.61
CA LEU A 187 -3.64 0.08 -9.56
C LEU A 187 -3.19 -0.22 -8.12
N ILE A 188 -3.48 0.70 -7.20
CA ILE A 188 -3.13 0.59 -5.77
C ILE A 188 -3.86 -0.59 -5.13
N GLY A 189 -5.18 -0.70 -5.35
CA GLY A 189 -6.00 -1.79 -4.83
C GLY A 189 -5.57 -3.15 -5.36
N LYS A 190 -5.32 -3.26 -6.68
CA LYS A 190 -4.81 -4.48 -7.31
C LYS A 190 -3.48 -4.91 -6.74
N ASN A 191 -2.55 -3.95 -6.56
CA ASN A 191 -1.25 -4.22 -5.96
C ASN A 191 -1.39 -4.78 -4.53
N ALA A 192 -2.17 -4.11 -3.69
CA ALA A 192 -2.39 -4.53 -2.31
C ALA A 192 -3.02 -5.94 -2.24
N TYR A 193 -4.10 -6.15 -3.01
CA TYR A 193 -4.86 -7.40 -3.00
C TYR A 193 -4.06 -8.59 -3.54
N LYS A 194 -3.31 -8.42 -4.64
CA LYS A 194 -2.52 -9.53 -5.22
C LYS A 194 -1.32 -9.91 -4.37
N ASN A 195 -0.58 -8.94 -3.86
CA ASN A 195 0.74 -9.21 -3.28
C ASN A 195 0.72 -9.56 -1.79
N PHE A 196 -0.32 -9.19 -1.05
CA PHE A 196 -0.33 -9.36 0.41
C PHE A 196 -1.54 -10.16 0.87
N GLU A 197 -1.30 -11.37 1.36
CA GLU A 197 -2.33 -12.20 2.00
C GLU A 197 -2.92 -11.50 3.23
N MET A 198 -2.06 -10.88 4.04
CA MET A 198 -2.49 -10.10 5.20
C MET A 198 -3.44 -8.97 4.81
N TYR A 199 -3.25 -8.30 3.66
CA TYR A 199 -4.18 -7.26 3.22
C TYR A 199 -5.58 -7.83 2.99
N ARG A 200 -5.68 -9.01 2.35
CA ARG A 200 -6.97 -9.70 2.14
C ARG A 200 -7.64 -10.09 3.45
N GLU A 201 -6.85 -10.54 4.43
CA GLU A 201 -7.35 -10.84 5.77
C GLU A 201 -7.91 -9.60 6.46
N LEU A 202 -7.15 -8.50 6.46
CA LEU A 202 -7.54 -7.24 7.11
C LEU A 202 -8.87 -6.71 6.57
N ILE A 203 -9.05 -6.67 5.25
CA ILE A 203 -10.24 -6.09 4.63
C ILE A 203 -11.49 -6.95 4.75
N HIS A 204 -11.34 -8.24 5.04
CA HIS A 204 -12.43 -9.20 5.24
C HIS A 204 -12.76 -9.46 6.71
N THR A 205 -11.92 -9.00 7.65
CA THR A 205 -12.12 -9.23 9.08
C THR A 205 -13.27 -8.35 9.61
N PRO A 206 -14.36 -8.93 10.16
CA PRO A 206 -15.48 -8.14 10.67
C PRO A 206 -15.19 -7.44 12.00
N ARG A 207 -14.34 -8.04 12.85
CA ARG A 207 -14.02 -7.52 14.18
C ARG A 207 -12.62 -7.94 14.62
N TYR A 208 -11.95 -7.03 15.32
CA TYR A 208 -10.68 -7.27 16.00
C TYR A 208 -10.78 -6.90 17.48
N ILE A 209 -10.16 -7.70 18.35
CA ILE A 209 -10.14 -7.49 19.80
C ILE A 209 -8.74 -7.07 20.19
N VAL A 210 -8.59 -5.83 20.65
CA VAL A 210 -7.32 -5.28 21.09
C VAL A 210 -7.19 -5.52 22.59
N PRO A 211 -6.19 -6.29 23.06
CA PRO A 211 -5.95 -6.47 24.48
C PRO A 211 -5.52 -5.16 25.16
N PRO A 212 -5.56 -5.09 26.50
CA PRO A 212 -5.00 -3.98 27.25
C PRO A 212 -3.55 -3.68 26.86
N THR A 213 -3.20 -2.40 26.84
CA THR A 213 -1.88 -1.89 26.45
C THR A 213 -1.16 -1.27 27.66
N ASN A 214 -0.01 -0.65 27.41
CA ASN A 214 0.72 0.11 28.43
C ASN A 214 0.03 1.42 28.84
N LYS A 215 -0.99 1.87 28.11
CA LYS A 215 -1.73 3.12 28.38
C LYS A 215 -3.23 2.87 28.60
N GLN A 216 -3.79 1.89 27.91
CA GLN A 216 -5.21 1.56 27.94
C GLN A 216 -5.42 0.25 28.72
N PRO A 217 -5.97 0.28 29.95
CA PRO A 217 -6.15 -0.91 30.77
C PRO A 217 -7.33 -1.79 30.32
N GLU A 218 -8.21 -1.26 29.48
CA GLU A 218 -9.41 -1.95 28.99
C GLU A 218 -9.20 -2.56 27.60
N THR A 219 -9.88 -3.67 27.36
CA THR A 219 -9.97 -4.28 26.03
C THR A 219 -10.76 -3.37 25.09
N ARG A 220 -10.23 -3.08 23.90
CA ARG A 220 -10.97 -2.35 22.85
C ARG A 220 -11.51 -3.33 21.81
N TYR A 221 -12.63 -2.95 21.21
CA TYR A 221 -13.29 -3.73 20.17
C TYR A 221 -13.44 -2.89 18.92
N TRP A 222 -12.76 -3.30 17.86
CA TRP A 222 -12.81 -2.61 16.58
C TRP A 222 -13.67 -3.43 15.62
N THR A 223 -14.77 -2.84 15.18
CA THR A 223 -15.68 -3.43 14.20
C THR A 223 -15.40 -2.80 12.85
N ASN A 224 -15.42 -3.60 11.80
CA ASN A 224 -15.19 -3.12 10.44
C ASN A 224 -16.30 -2.16 10.02
N SER A 225 -15.90 -1.01 9.49
CA SER A 225 -16.79 0.03 8.96
C SER A 225 -17.34 -0.30 7.57
N ASN A 226 -16.79 -1.31 6.88
CA ASN A 226 -17.31 -1.77 5.59
C ASN A 226 -18.59 -2.57 5.78
N ARG A 227 -19.71 -1.94 5.42
CA ARG A 227 -21.07 -2.50 5.59
C ARG A 227 -21.36 -3.69 4.67
N MET A 228 -20.52 -3.94 3.65
CA MET A 228 -20.72 -5.05 2.72
C MET A 228 -20.32 -6.42 3.27
N ILE A 229 -19.55 -6.46 4.37
CA ILE A 229 -19.08 -7.73 4.96
C ILE A 229 -19.75 -8.04 6.32
N ILE A 230 -20.70 -7.22 6.75
CA ILE A 230 -21.40 -7.35 8.03
C ILE A 230 -22.81 -7.86 7.76
N ASP A 231 -23.10 -9.10 8.15
CA ASP A 231 -24.33 -9.84 7.78
C ASP A 231 -25.66 -9.19 8.18
N TYR A 232 -25.66 -8.36 9.23
CA TYR A 232 -26.84 -7.62 9.68
C TYR A 232 -26.98 -6.20 9.08
N GLU A 233 -26.05 -5.75 8.25
CA GLU A 233 -26.12 -4.45 7.58
C GLU A 233 -26.98 -4.50 6.31
N LYS A 234 -27.63 -3.37 5.98
CA LYS A 234 -28.46 -3.22 4.75
C LYS A 234 -27.70 -3.60 3.48
N PHE A 235 -26.40 -3.29 3.44
CA PHE A 235 -25.56 -3.44 2.25
C PHE A 235 -24.71 -4.72 2.27
N TYR A 236 -25.00 -5.64 3.20
CA TYR A 236 -24.34 -6.94 3.20
C TYR A 236 -24.43 -7.59 1.82
N TYR A 237 -23.30 -8.05 1.32
CA TYR A 237 -23.19 -8.68 0.02
C TYR A 237 -22.44 -9.99 0.19
N GLU A 238 -23.14 -11.12 0.04
CA GLU A 238 -22.61 -12.46 0.35
C GLU A 238 -21.29 -12.76 -0.37
N ASP A 239 -21.17 -12.31 -1.62
CA ASP A 239 -19.98 -12.52 -2.45
C ASP A 239 -18.85 -11.52 -2.14
N CYS A 240 -19.05 -10.52 -1.27
CA CYS A 240 -18.04 -9.51 -0.94
C CYS A 240 -16.91 -10.11 -0.10
N VAL A 241 -15.69 -9.98 -0.60
CA VAL A 241 -14.46 -10.46 0.06
C VAL A 241 -13.65 -9.33 0.70
N GLY A 242 -14.28 -8.16 0.89
CA GLY A 242 -13.72 -7.02 1.62
C GLY A 242 -13.54 -5.76 0.80
N GLY A 243 -12.97 -4.73 1.43
CA GLY A 243 -12.72 -3.45 0.79
C GLY A 243 -12.34 -2.36 1.80
N LYS A 244 -12.22 -1.13 1.32
CA LYS A 244 -12.04 0.07 2.14
C LYS A 244 -13.00 1.17 1.70
N THR A 245 -13.80 1.65 2.64
CA THR A 245 -14.68 2.81 2.50
C THR A 245 -13.99 4.10 2.94
N GLY A 246 -14.39 5.23 2.38
CA GLY A 246 -14.02 6.56 2.81
C GLY A 246 -15.12 7.59 2.58
N TYR A 247 -15.14 8.60 3.45
CA TYR A 247 -16.01 9.76 3.31
C TYR A 247 -15.36 10.99 3.93
N THR A 248 -15.44 12.10 3.22
CA THR A 248 -15.35 13.46 3.76
C THR A 248 -16.39 14.31 3.03
N SER A 249 -16.71 15.48 3.58
CA SER A 249 -17.61 16.44 2.93
C SER A 249 -17.16 16.75 1.49
N ASP A 250 -15.86 16.94 1.30
CA ASP A 250 -15.26 17.32 0.01
C ASP A 250 -15.13 16.14 -0.97
N ALA A 251 -14.79 14.95 -0.46
CA ALA A 251 -14.64 13.75 -1.27
C ALA A 251 -15.97 13.12 -1.68
N GLY A 252 -17.04 13.30 -0.90
CA GLY A 252 -18.24 12.47 -1.01
C GLY A 252 -17.96 11.03 -0.57
N GLY A 253 -18.81 10.09 -1.01
CA GLY A 253 -18.61 8.66 -0.77
C GLY A 253 -17.53 8.08 -1.70
N THR A 254 -16.61 7.31 -1.13
CA THR A 254 -15.57 6.57 -1.84
C THR A 254 -15.53 5.13 -1.35
N LEU A 255 -15.30 4.18 -2.26
CA LEU A 255 -15.21 2.77 -1.92
C LEU A 255 -14.36 2.02 -2.95
N VAL A 256 -13.41 1.24 -2.44
CA VAL A 256 -12.71 0.18 -3.19
C VAL A 256 -13.17 -1.15 -2.59
N SER A 257 -13.91 -1.94 -3.34
CA SER A 257 -14.46 -3.23 -2.88
C SER A 257 -14.05 -4.37 -3.82
N TYR A 258 -14.10 -5.59 -3.29
CA TYR A 258 -13.78 -6.81 -4.01
C TYR A 258 -14.91 -7.82 -3.79
N ALA A 259 -15.40 -8.45 -4.84
CA ALA A 259 -16.40 -9.51 -4.76
C ALA A 259 -16.00 -10.73 -5.60
N ARG A 260 -16.41 -11.91 -5.14
CA ARG A 260 -16.26 -13.17 -5.89
C ARG A 260 -17.47 -13.37 -6.79
N ILE A 261 -17.35 -13.03 -8.06
CA ILE A 261 -18.44 -13.14 -9.04
C ILE A 261 -18.08 -14.20 -10.07
N ASN A 262 -18.94 -15.20 -10.25
CA ASN A 262 -18.77 -16.27 -11.24
C ASN A 262 -17.37 -16.90 -11.21
N GLY A 263 -16.85 -17.15 -10.00
CA GLY A 263 -15.53 -17.77 -9.78
C GLY A 263 -14.34 -16.80 -9.83
N ARG A 264 -14.54 -15.53 -10.19
CA ARG A 264 -13.48 -14.51 -10.33
C ARG A 264 -13.53 -13.49 -9.21
N ILE A 265 -12.41 -12.83 -8.95
CA ILE A 265 -12.39 -11.65 -8.08
C ILE A 265 -12.57 -10.42 -8.95
N ILE A 266 -13.66 -9.71 -8.73
CA ILE A 266 -13.96 -8.44 -9.39
C ILE A 266 -13.72 -7.31 -8.39
N MET A 267 -12.97 -6.30 -8.80
CA MET A 267 -12.76 -5.09 -8.01
C MET A 267 -13.64 -3.98 -8.56
N CYS A 268 -14.30 -3.23 -7.67
CA CYS A 268 -15.03 -2.02 -8.01
C CYS A 268 -14.44 -0.84 -7.23
N VAL A 269 -14.09 0.22 -7.95
CA VAL A 269 -13.65 1.49 -7.38
C VAL A 269 -14.70 2.54 -7.73
N THR A 270 -15.16 3.26 -6.71
CA THR A 270 -16.14 4.35 -6.84
C THR A 270 -15.63 5.59 -6.11
N LEU A 271 -15.71 6.73 -6.77
CA LEU A 271 -15.25 8.03 -6.28
C LEU A 271 -16.36 9.07 -6.45
N LYS A 272 -16.44 9.99 -5.48
CA LYS A 272 -17.36 11.12 -5.50
C LYS A 272 -18.83 10.69 -5.64
N ALA A 273 -19.24 9.66 -4.89
CA ALA A 273 -20.67 9.43 -4.67
C ALA A 273 -21.27 10.59 -3.87
N HIS A 274 -22.54 10.92 -4.11
CA HIS A 274 -23.24 12.01 -3.42
C HIS A 274 -23.18 11.90 -1.87
N ASN A 275 -23.09 10.68 -1.34
CA ASN A 275 -22.76 10.39 0.07
C ASN A 275 -22.16 8.98 0.20
N ALA A 276 -21.79 8.58 1.43
CA ALA A 276 -21.27 7.24 1.71
C ALA A 276 -22.23 6.11 1.33
N THR A 277 -23.55 6.31 1.49
CA THR A 277 -24.57 5.32 1.13
C THR A 277 -24.63 5.08 -0.37
N GLY A 278 -24.53 6.14 -1.19
CA GLY A 278 -24.52 6.03 -2.65
C GLY A 278 -23.36 5.19 -3.17
N ALA A 279 -22.18 5.24 -2.53
CA ALA A 279 -21.07 4.37 -2.90
C ALA A 279 -21.39 2.89 -2.66
N TYR A 280 -22.09 2.55 -1.56
CA TYR A 280 -22.52 1.17 -1.31
C TYR A 280 -23.57 0.71 -2.31
N GLU A 281 -24.57 1.55 -2.61
CA GLU A 281 -25.62 1.26 -3.60
C GLU A 281 -25.02 0.99 -4.98
N ASP A 282 -24.05 1.81 -5.41
CA ASP A 282 -23.31 1.60 -6.65
C ASP A 282 -22.55 0.27 -6.64
N ASN A 283 -21.78 -0.03 -5.59
CA ASN A 283 -20.94 -1.24 -5.57
C ASN A 283 -21.80 -2.52 -5.58
N THR A 284 -22.87 -2.58 -4.77
CA THR A 284 -23.76 -3.76 -4.78
C THR A 284 -24.48 -3.90 -6.12
N GLY A 285 -25.02 -2.81 -6.67
CA GLY A 285 -25.74 -2.84 -7.95
C GLY A 285 -24.83 -3.19 -9.14
N ILE A 286 -23.60 -2.67 -9.16
CA ILE A 286 -22.59 -3.03 -10.15
C ILE A 286 -22.24 -4.52 -10.07
N PHE A 287 -22.03 -5.05 -8.86
CA PHE A 287 -21.70 -6.46 -8.71
C PHE A 287 -22.85 -7.37 -9.15
N ASP A 288 -24.10 -7.02 -8.82
CA ASP A 288 -25.28 -7.76 -9.32
C ASP A 288 -25.37 -7.70 -10.85
N PHE A 289 -25.16 -6.52 -11.45
CA PHE A 289 -25.17 -6.37 -12.90
C PHE A 289 -24.08 -7.21 -13.57
N VAL A 290 -22.85 -7.19 -13.05
CA VAL A 290 -21.76 -8.02 -13.56
C VAL A 290 -22.09 -9.51 -13.40
N LYS A 291 -22.67 -9.92 -12.26
CA LYS A 291 -23.06 -11.31 -12.01
C LYS A 291 -24.08 -11.82 -13.03
N GLU A 292 -25.03 -10.97 -13.42
CA GLU A 292 -26.08 -11.29 -14.38
C GLU A 292 -25.63 -11.25 -15.85
N ASN A 293 -24.65 -10.40 -16.19
CA ASN A 293 -24.29 -10.09 -17.58
C ASN A 293 -22.88 -10.55 -18.01
N ALA A 294 -22.00 -10.91 -17.07
CA ALA A 294 -20.68 -11.48 -17.34
C ALA A 294 -20.64 -12.95 -16.95
N ASP A 295 -21.04 -13.82 -17.87
CA ASP A 295 -20.98 -15.26 -17.68
C ASP A 295 -19.56 -15.84 -17.92
N GLU A 296 -19.44 -17.16 -17.86
CA GLU A 296 -18.18 -17.86 -18.12
C GLU A 296 -17.64 -17.57 -19.53
N ALA A 297 -18.50 -17.39 -20.54
CA ALA A 297 -18.09 -17.10 -21.90
C ALA A 297 -17.49 -15.69 -22.03
N TYR A 298 -18.09 -14.70 -21.36
CA TYR A 298 -17.54 -13.35 -21.26
C TYR A 298 -16.12 -13.36 -20.67
N PHE A 299 -15.94 -14.03 -19.53
CA PHE A 299 -14.63 -14.10 -18.89
C PHE A 299 -13.60 -14.93 -19.67
N THR A 300 -14.03 -16.01 -20.33
CA THR A 300 -13.17 -16.77 -21.25
C THR A 300 -12.66 -15.89 -22.39
N LYS A 301 -13.52 -15.03 -22.93
CA LYS A 301 -13.13 -14.06 -23.97
C LYS A 301 -12.10 -13.07 -23.44
N LEU A 302 -12.28 -12.52 -22.24
CA LEU A 302 -11.29 -11.62 -21.62
C LEU A 302 -9.94 -12.31 -21.39
N GLU A 303 -9.94 -13.57 -20.93
CA GLU A 303 -8.70 -14.35 -20.76
C GLU A 303 -8.01 -14.62 -22.10
N THR A 304 -8.78 -14.91 -23.15
CA THR A 304 -8.23 -15.12 -24.50
C THR A 304 -7.52 -13.85 -24.97
N ILE A 305 -8.18 -12.69 -24.87
CA ILE A 305 -7.60 -11.39 -25.24
C ILE A 305 -6.35 -11.11 -24.39
N TYR A 306 -6.41 -11.41 -23.08
CA TYR A 306 -5.25 -11.26 -22.20
C TYR A 306 -4.06 -12.10 -22.66
N GLU A 307 -4.24 -13.40 -22.92
CA GLU A 307 -3.14 -14.28 -23.34
C GLU A 307 -2.60 -13.92 -24.73
N GLU A 308 -3.45 -13.44 -25.66
CA GLU A 308 -3.02 -12.92 -26.96
C GLU A 308 -2.13 -11.67 -26.83
N ASN A 309 -2.44 -10.79 -25.87
CA ASN A 309 -1.76 -9.50 -25.71
C ASN A 309 -0.64 -9.52 -24.67
N LYS A 310 -0.50 -10.59 -23.87
CA LYS A 310 0.37 -10.67 -22.69
C LYS A 310 1.83 -10.32 -22.95
N GLU A 311 2.39 -10.77 -24.08
CA GLU A 311 3.77 -10.47 -24.46
C GLU A 311 3.97 -8.99 -24.81
N SER A 312 2.99 -8.38 -25.50
CA SER A 312 3.02 -6.95 -25.83
C SER A 312 2.83 -6.06 -24.59
N LEU A 313 1.98 -6.48 -23.66
CA LEU A 313 1.76 -5.79 -22.39
C LEU A 313 3.03 -5.84 -21.51
N ALA A 314 3.70 -6.99 -21.45
CA ALA A 314 4.96 -7.14 -20.72
C ALA A 314 6.11 -6.28 -21.31
N ALA A 315 6.18 -6.14 -22.65
CA ALA A 315 7.21 -5.34 -23.30
C ALA A 315 7.03 -3.82 -23.07
N ASN A 316 5.78 -3.35 -22.95
CA ASN A 316 5.48 -1.94 -22.66
C ASN A 316 5.84 -1.55 -21.21
N GLU A 317 5.76 -2.48 -20.25
CA GLU A 317 6.22 -2.28 -18.86
C GLU A 317 7.77 -2.13 -18.76
N GLU A 318 8.55 -2.83 -19.58
CA GLU A 318 10.03 -2.68 -19.61
C GLU A 318 10.48 -1.37 -20.28
N THR A 319 9.70 -0.82 -21.21
CA THR A 319 10.07 0.39 -21.95
C THR A 319 9.74 1.67 -21.17
N THR A 320 8.61 1.71 -20.47
CA THR A 320 8.22 2.83 -19.58
C THR A 320 9.14 2.98 -18.36
N THR A 321 9.73 1.89 -17.87
CA THR A 321 10.76 1.94 -16.82
C THR A 321 12.10 2.49 -17.32
N ALA A 322 12.41 2.42 -18.61
CA ALA A 322 13.61 3.03 -19.17
C ALA A 322 13.47 4.55 -19.38
N GLU A 323 12.29 5.02 -19.80
CA GLU A 323 12.04 6.44 -20.07
C GLU A 323 11.85 7.29 -18.81
N SER A 324 11.23 6.74 -17.76
CA SER A 324 11.11 7.40 -16.45
C SER A 324 12.47 7.63 -15.78
N ASN A 325 13.50 6.85 -16.12
CA ASN A 325 14.87 7.03 -15.64
C ASN A 325 15.70 8.07 -16.45
N LEU A 326 15.14 8.67 -17.51
CA LEU A 326 15.83 9.61 -18.40
C LEU A 326 15.32 11.05 -18.33
N SER A 327 14.32 11.36 -17.48
CA SER A 327 13.73 12.71 -17.38
C SER A 327 13.94 13.44 -16.04
N GLU A 328 15.03 13.16 -15.32
CA GLU A 328 15.52 14.05 -14.26
C GLU A 328 16.77 14.79 -14.74
N GLY A 329 16.59 16.06 -15.12
CA GLY A 329 17.67 16.94 -15.57
C GLY A 329 17.22 18.39 -15.75
N ASP A 330 17.17 19.10 -14.63
CA ASP A 330 17.41 20.54 -14.43
C ASP A 330 16.56 21.59 -15.17
N ASN A 331 15.78 22.33 -14.38
CA ASN A 331 15.40 23.72 -14.70
C ASN A 331 15.93 24.69 -13.64
N ASN A 332 16.83 25.58 -14.11
CA ASN A 332 17.09 26.97 -13.71
C ASN A 332 18.25 27.27 -12.71
N PHE A 333 19.40 27.78 -13.18
CA PHE A 333 19.75 29.23 -13.20
C PHE A 333 21.26 29.51 -13.48
N GLN A 334 21.50 30.55 -14.30
CA GLN A 334 22.66 31.45 -14.47
C GLN A 334 23.95 31.09 -15.26
N ALA A 335 24.04 31.78 -16.41
CA ALA A 335 25.16 32.45 -17.09
C ALA A 335 26.64 32.14 -16.70
N GLY A 336 27.41 31.73 -17.71
CA GLY A 336 28.87 31.81 -17.71
C GLY A 336 29.49 31.21 -18.98
N SER A 337 30.07 32.06 -19.83
CA SER A 337 30.82 31.68 -21.03
C SER A 337 32.09 30.88 -20.71
N SER A 338 32.41 29.81 -21.46
CA SER A 338 33.75 29.61 -22.07
C SER A 338 33.92 28.25 -22.77
N SER A 339 34.41 28.33 -24.01
CA SER A 339 35.29 27.44 -24.78
C SER A 339 35.23 25.91 -24.60
N ASN A 340 34.84 25.26 -25.71
CA ASN A 340 35.19 23.90 -26.14
C ASN A 340 36.64 23.48 -25.85
N LYS A 341 36.81 22.32 -25.19
CA LYS A 341 37.88 21.35 -25.48
C LYS A 341 37.31 19.93 -25.42
N ASN A 342 37.19 19.31 -26.59
CA ASN A 342 36.86 17.89 -26.75
C ASN A 342 38.03 17.03 -26.25
N GLU A 343 37.93 16.50 -25.04
CA GLU A 343 38.71 15.32 -24.64
C GLU A 343 37.94 14.07 -25.07
N LYS A 344 38.53 13.28 -25.99
CA LYS A 344 38.02 11.94 -26.33
C LYS A 344 38.16 11.03 -25.11
N ILE A 345 37.05 10.78 -24.43
CA ILE A 345 36.97 9.84 -23.32
C ILE A 345 37.12 8.42 -23.87
N SER A 346 38.20 7.74 -23.49
CA SER A 346 38.42 6.33 -23.83
C SER A 346 37.45 5.44 -23.05
N PHE A 347 36.51 4.79 -23.76
CA PHE A 347 35.50 3.87 -23.22
C PHE A 347 36.08 2.78 -22.31
N GLY A 348 37.34 2.38 -22.50
CA GLY A 348 38.02 1.39 -21.66
C GLY A 348 38.17 1.82 -20.19
N ASN A 349 38.35 3.11 -19.91
CA ASN A 349 38.54 3.61 -18.55
C ASN A 349 37.25 3.68 -17.73
N ILE A 350 36.10 3.85 -18.38
CA ILE A 350 34.79 3.84 -17.72
C ILE A 350 34.42 2.40 -17.34
N ALA A 351 34.59 1.45 -18.27
CA ALA A 351 34.28 0.05 -18.03
C ALA A 351 35.09 -0.52 -16.84
N ILE A 352 36.38 -0.18 -16.75
CA ILE A 352 37.23 -0.61 -15.62
C ILE A 352 36.75 -0.02 -14.29
N LYS A 353 36.36 1.27 -14.27
CA LYS A 353 35.82 1.91 -13.06
C LYS A 353 34.50 1.29 -12.60
N VAL A 354 33.62 0.93 -13.55
CA VAL A 354 32.35 0.24 -13.25
C VAL A 354 32.61 -1.15 -12.67
N ILE A 355 33.54 -1.91 -13.24
CA ILE A 355 33.90 -3.25 -12.72
C ILE A 355 34.45 -3.14 -11.29
N ILE A 356 35.35 -2.19 -11.03
CA ILE A 356 35.91 -1.96 -9.69
C ILE A 356 34.81 -1.61 -8.69
N LEU A 357 33.84 -0.76 -9.09
CA LEU A 357 32.70 -0.37 -8.27
C LEU A 357 31.80 -1.58 -7.94
N LEU A 358 31.49 -2.41 -8.93
CA LEU A 358 30.67 -3.61 -8.74
C LEU A 358 31.35 -4.62 -7.80
N VAL A 359 32.66 -4.83 -7.94
CA VAL A 359 33.43 -5.72 -7.06
C VAL A 359 33.47 -5.18 -5.63
N THR A 360 33.62 -3.86 -5.44
CA THR A 360 33.61 -3.26 -4.10
C THR A 360 32.24 -3.37 -3.43
N ILE A 361 31.15 -3.15 -4.16
CA ILE A 361 29.78 -3.35 -3.65
C ILE A 361 29.55 -4.81 -3.24
N ALA A 362 29.97 -5.77 -4.08
CA ALA A 362 29.86 -7.20 -3.75
C ALA A 362 30.65 -7.57 -2.48
N LEU A 363 31.83 -6.98 -2.30
CA LEU A 363 32.67 -7.20 -1.12
C LEU A 363 32.03 -6.62 0.16
N ILE A 364 31.46 -5.42 0.08
CA ILE A 364 30.72 -4.78 1.17
C ILE A 364 29.50 -5.63 1.55
N TYR A 365 28.73 -6.10 0.56
CA TYR A 365 27.58 -6.97 0.79
C TYR A 365 27.98 -8.31 1.45
N TYR A 366 29.09 -8.91 1.00
CA TYR A 366 29.63 -10.13 1.60
C TYR A 366 29.98 -9.92 3.08
N ILE A 367 30.66 -8.82 3.42
CA ILE A 367 31.03 -8.47 4.80
C ILE A 367 29.76 -8.23 5.64
N TYR A 368 28.79 -7.47 5.12
CA TYR A 368 27.50 -7.24 5.78
C TYR A 368 26.79 -8.55 6.10
N ARG A 369 26.68 -9.47 5.13
CA ARG A 369 26.05 -10.79 5.32
C ARG A 369 26.75 -11.60 6.42
N ARG A 370 28.08 -11.54 6.51
CA ARG A 370 28.87 -12.20 7.58
C ARG A 370 28.59 -11.59 8.95
N ILE A 371 28.45 -10.27 9.05
CA ILE A 371 28.08 -9.57 10.28
C ILE A 371 26.67 -9.97 10.73
N CYS A 372 25.68 -9.97 9.83
CA CYS A 372 24.32 -10.42 10.15
C CYS A 372 24.28 -11.87 10.66
N LEU A 373 25.04 -12.77 10.02
CA LEU A 373 25.15 -14.17 10.46
C LEU A 373 25.83 -14.29 11.84
N TYR A 374 26.83 -13.46 12.12
CA TYR A 374 27.47 -13.40 13.43
C TYR A 374 26.49 -12.92 14.51
N HIS A 375 25.72 -11.85 14.26
CA HIS A 375 24.69 -11.37 15.18
C HIS A 375 23.61 -12.42 15.45
N ARG A 376 23.13 -13.13 14.41
CA ARG A 376 22.17 -14.24 14.58
C ARG A 376 22.74 -15.36 15.47
N LYS A 377 24.04 -15.69 15.34
CA LYS A 377 24.69 -16.67 16.21
C LYS A 377 24.84 -16.16 17.65
N LEU A 378 25.13 -14.87 17.82
CA LEU A 378 25.24 -14.25 19.14
C LEU A 378 23.89 -14.26 19.88
N GLU A 379 22.81 -13.89 19.20
CA GLU A 379 21.46 -13.89 19.77
C GLU A 379 21.00 -15.31 20.16
N ARG A 380 21.30 -16.32 19.34
CA ARG A 380 21.07 -17.73 19.71
C ARG A 380 21.83 -18.15 20.96
N ARG A 381 23.06 -17.64 21.17
CA ARG A 381 23.84 -17.90 22.40
C ARG A 381 23.22 -17.20 23.61
N LYS A 382 22.81 -15.94 23.48
CA LYS A 382 22.12 -15.21 24.56
C LYS A 382 20.82 -15.91 24.98
N ARG A 383 19.98 -16.32 24.03
CA ARG A 383 18.74 -17.07 24.30
C ARG A 383 19.01 -18.40 25.03
N ARG A 384 20.05 -19.15 24.63
CA ARG A 384 20.46 -20.39 25.32
C ARG A 384 20.94 -20.13 26.74
N MET A 385 21.67 -19.04 26.99
CA MET A 385 22.10 -18.67 28.34
C MET A 385 20.93 -18.25 29.22
N ALA A 386 20.00 -17.43 28.71
CA ALA A 386 18.79 -17.03 29.41
C ALA A 386 17.92 -18.25 29.78
N LEU A 387 17.78 -19.22 28.87
CA LEU A 387 17.01 -20.46 29.13
C LEU A 387 17.70 -21.36 30.17
N LYS A 388 19.04 -21.39 30.21
CA LYS A 388 19.78 -22.09 31.27
C LYS A 388 19.60 -21.40 32.62
N GLN A 389 19.61 -20.08 32.65
CA GLN A 389 19.44 -19.31 33.87
C GLN A 389 18.03 -19.45 34.45
N LYS A 390 16.99 -19.39 33.61
CA LYS A 390 15.61 -19.68 34.04
C LYS A 390 15.44 -21.07 34.64
N ARG A 391 16.01 -22.11 34.01
CA ARG A 391 15.98 -23.48 34.56
C ARG A 391 16.67 -23.58 35.93
N LEU A 392 17.80 -22.91 36.11
CA LEU A 392 18.49 -22.87 37.40
C LEU A 392 17.69 -22.14 38.47
N GLU A 393 16.95 -21.09 38.11
CA GLU A 393 16.05 -20.36 39.02
C GLU A 393 14.84 -21.21 39.42
N GLU A 394 14.24 -21.92 38.47
CA GLU A 394 13.16 -22.89 38.73
C GLU A 394 13.64 -24.02 39.66
N GLU A 395 14.78 -24.65 39.37
CA GLU A 395 15.35 -25.70 40.22
C GLU A 395 15.75 -25.20 41.63
N LYS A 396 16.06 -23.92 41.80
CA LYS A 396 16.30 -23.32 43.13
C LYS A 396 14.99 -23.08 43.87
N LYS A 397 13.93 -22.69 43.16
CA LYS A 397 12.61 -22.50 43.75
C LYS A 397 12.05 -23.82 44.29
N TYR A 398 12.12 -24.89 43.50
CA TYR A 398 11.69 -26.22 43.93
C TYR A 398 12.48 -26.75 45.15
N ARG A 399 13.79 -26.47 45.24
CA ARG A 399 14.63 -26.86 46.38
C ARG A 399 14.38 -26.09 47.68
N ASN A 400 13.73 -24.93 47.61
CA ASN A 400 13.41 -24.12 48.78
C ASN A 400 11.97 -24.36 49.28
N GLU A 401 11.19 -25.17 48.57
CA GLU A 401 9.80 -25.55 48.91
C GLU A 401 9.71 -26.98 49.53
N GLU A 402 10.83 -27.72 49.58
CA GLU A 402 11.06 -28.91 50.42
C GLU A 402 11.79 -28.53 51.72
#